data_AF-A0A8C7K6F2-F1
#
_entry.id   AF-A0A8C7K6F2-F1
#
_cell.length_a   1.000
_cell.length_b   1.000
_cell.length_c   1.000
_cell.angle_alpha   90.00
_cell.angle_beta   90.00
_cell.angle_gamma   90.00
#
_symmetry.space_group_name_H-M   'P 1'
#
loop_
_entity.id
_entity.type
_entity.pdbx_description
1 polymer ?
#
loop_
_entity_poly.entity_id
_entity_poly.type
_entity_poly.pdbx_seq_one_letter_code
_entity_poly.pdbx_strand_id
1 'polypeptide(L)'
;MYDETNSGTMKYEDCGEQPEDYKNRGDLESDVGIRKACRFQRSWLGPCSGMEDRDFGFKEGKPCLIVKLNRIVNFRPRPPSSNESIPEGAQTKVQPNVMPPSSREEDAGKMGEVKYYGIGEGFPLQYYPYYYKAMALQFVNLTMNTELRIECRAYGENIGYSEKDKFQGKFDVKFTVTNL
;
A
#
# COMPACT_ATOMS: atom_id res chain seq x y z
N MET A 1 -8.66 10.17 -8.14
CA MET A 1 -7.22 9.92 -8.40
C MET A 1 -6.83 10.96 -9.44
N TYR A 2 -6.05 11.98 -9.06
CA TYR A 2 -6.08 13.25 -9.77
C TYR A 2 -5.35 13.21 -11.12
N ASP A 3 -6.07 13.67 -12.14
CA ASP A 3 -5.59 13.97 -13.49
C ASP A 3 -4.87 15.32 -13.49
N GLU A 4 -3.77 15.43 -14.25
CA GLU A 4 -2.82 16.55 -14.23
C GLU A 4 -3.38 17.85 -14.85
N THR A 5 -4.34 18.49 -14.18
CA THR A 5 -4.74 19.87 -14.51
C THR A 5 -4.05 20.85 -13.56
N ASN A 6 -2.86 21.28 -13.98
CA ASN A 6 -2.06 22.51 -13.76
C ASN A 6 -2.39 23.53 -12.63
N SER A 7 -3.07 23.15 -11.55
CA SER A 7 -3.44 24.02 -10.41
C SER A 7 -2.74 23.67 -9.09
N GLY A 8 -1.90 22.63 -9.10
CA GLY A 8 -1.40 21.97 -7.88
C GLY A 8 0.07 22.18 -7.52
N THR A 9 0.87 22.88 -8.34
CA THR A 9 2.34 23.00 -8.15
C THR A 9 2.76 23.62 -6.82
N MET A 10 1.91 24.41 -6.16
CA MET A 10 2.21 24.97 -4.83
C MET A 10 1.95 24.00 -3.66
N LYS A 11 1.11 22.97 -3.84
CA LYS A 11 0.70 22.03 -2.77
C LYS A 11 1.49 20.73 -2.76
N TYR A 12 2.20 20.43 -3.85
CA TYR A 12 2.93 19.18 -4.00
C TYR A 12 4.40 19.47 -4.34
N GLU A 13 5.28 18.61 -3.86
CA GLU A 13 6.69 18.58 -4.20
C GLU A 13 7.06 17.23 -4.80
N ASP A 14 8.12 17.20 -5.60
CA ASP A 14 8.72 15.94 -6.03
C ASP A 14 9.61 15.40 -4.91
N CYS A 15 9.40 14.14 -4.55
CA CYS A 15 10.16 13.45 -3.52
C CYS A 15 10.97 12.26 -4.07
N GLY A 16 11.08 12.15 -5.40
CA GLY A 16 11.78 11.04 -6.04
C GLY A 16 11.02 9.72 -5.95
N GLU A 17 11.65 8.69 -6.53
CA GLU A 17 11.07 7.35 -6.68
C GLU A 17 11.66 6.32 -5.71
N GLN A 18 12.67 6.71 -4.94
CA GLN A 18 13.32 5.84 -3.95
C GLN A 18 12.72 6.07 -2.56
N PRO A 19 12.56 5.02 -1.73
CA PRO A 19 12.13 5.18 -0.35
C PRO A 19 13.12 5.99 0.50
N GLU A 20 12.68 7.14 0.98
CA GLU A 20 13.41 7.99 1.92
C GLU A 20 12.75 8.00 3.31
N ASP A 21 13.52 8.45 4.29
CA ASP A 21 13.07 8.68 5.67
C ASP A 21 11.99 9.80 5.76
N TYR A 22 11.44 10.03 6.95
CA TYR A 22 10.39 11.00 7.19
C TYR A 22 10.76 12.41 6.70
N LYS A 23 9.80 13.09 6.06
CA LYS A 23 9.94 14.51 5.68
C LYS A 23 9.20 15.40 6.67
N ASN A 24 9.96 16.01 7.58
CA ASN A 24 9.44 16.99 8.52
C ASN A 24 9.16 18.33 7.82
N ARG A 25 7.95 18.85 8.01
CA ARG A 25 7.44 20.07 7.34
C ARG A 25 6.96 21.11 8.35
N GLY A 26 7.62 21.14 9.50
CA GLY A 26 7.34 22.04 10.62
C GLY A 26 6.21 21.55 11.53
N ASP A 27 6.21 22.04 12.77
CA ASP A 27 5.24 21.67 13.80
C ASP A 27 3.83 22.14 13.45
N LEU A 28 2.80 21.45 13.96
CA LEU A 28 1.39 21.70 13.63
C LEU A 28 0.99 23.17 13.78
N GLU A 29 1.53 23.84 14.80
CA GLU A 29 1.23 25.23 15.19
C GLU A 29 2.07 26.29 14.45
N SER A 30 3.00 25.87 13.59
CA SER A 30 3.85 26.81 12.87
C SER A 30 3.10 27.55 11.75
N ASP A 31 3.33 28.86 11.61
CA ASP A 31 2.75 29.74 10.59
C ASP A 31 3.33 29.52 9.17
N VAL A 32 3.78 28.30 8.86
CA VAL A 32 4.49 27.94 7.61
C VAL A 32 3.54 27.91 6.39
N GLY A 33 2.25 28.20 6.59
CA GLY A 33 1.24 28.16 5.52
C GLY A 33 0.94 26.74 5.07
N ILE A 34 0.62 26.55 3.78
CA ILE A 34 0.27 25.24 3.24
C ILE A 34 1.52 24.36 3.13
N ARG A 35 1.57 23.27 3.91
CA ARG A 35 2.61 22.25 3.78
C ARG A 35 2.54 21.58 2.40
N LYS A 36 3.70 21.38 1.78
CA LYS A 36 3.79 20.60 0.54
C LYS A 36 3.66 19.12 0.84
N ALA A 37 3.11 18.36 -0.10
CA ALA A 37 3.01 16.91 -0.03
C ALA A 37 3.90 16.27 -1.09
N CYS A 38 4.51 15.13 -0.81
CA CYS A 38 5.13 14.34 -1.86
C CYS A 38 4.09 13.96 -2.92
N ARG A 39 4.40 14.22 -4.19
CA ARG A 39 3.57 13.81 -5.32
C ARG A 39 3.47 12.29 -5.36
N PHE A 40 2.30 11.79 -5.75
CA PHE A 40 2.07 10.37 -6.03
C PHE A 40 1.75 10.18 -7.50
N GLN A 41 2.63 9.50 -8.23
CA GLN A 41 2.37 9.15 -9.61
C GLN A 41 1.62 7.81 -9.68
N ARG A 42 0.55 7.77 -10.46
CA ARG A 42 -0.25 6.55 -10.68
C ARG A 42 0.53 5.46 -11.40
N SER A 43 1.48 5.85 -12.25
CA SER A 43 2.41 4.96 -12.96
C SER A 43 3.18 4.03 -12.03
N TRP A 44 3.45 4.47 -10.78
CA TRP A 44 4.14 3.64 -9.78
C TRP A 44 3.33 2.43 -9.31
N LEU A 45 2.03 2.35 -9.61
CA LEU A 45 1.21 1.15 -9.39
C LEU A 45 1.38 0.10 -10.51
N GLY A 46 2.24 0.37 -11.50
CA GLY A 46 2.56 -0.55 -12.59
C GLY A 46 1.30 -0.96 -13.39
N PRO A 47 1.12 -2.26 -13.69
CA PRO A 47 -0.05 -2.73 -14.45
C PRO A 47 -1.37 -2.48 -13.71
N CYS A 48 -1.34 -2.33 -12.38
CA CYS A 48 -2.52 -2.04 -11.57
C CYS A 48 -2.90 -0.54 -11.54
N SER A 49 -2.24 0.31 -12.33
CA SER A 49 -2.48 1.76 -12.34
C SER A 49 -3.81 2.18 -12.97
N GLY A 50 -4.45 1.30 -13.74
CA GLY A 50 -5.63 1.63 -14.52
C GLY A 50 -5.33 2.46 -15.78
N MET A 51 -4.06 2.60 -16.15
CA MET A 51 -3.64 3.41 -17.31
C MET A 51 -3.74 2.62 -18.61
N GLU A 52 -3.23 1.38 -18.62
CA GLU A 52 -3.28 0.47 -19.77
C GLU A 52 -4.52 -0.43 -19.69
N ASP A 53 -4.69 -1.13 -18.57
CA ASP A 53 -5.87 -1.96 -18.30
C ASP A 53 -6.83 -1.27 -17.33
N ARG A 54 -8.04 -0.94 -17.81
CA ARG A 54 -9.09 -0.31 -17.01
C ARG A 54 -9.83 -1.28 -16.10
N ASP A 55 -9.70 -2.58 -16.35
CA ASP A 55 -10.31 -3.64 -15.57
C ASP A 55 -9.40 -4.13 -14.44
N PHE A 56 -8.23 -3.51 -14.22
CA PHE A 56 -7.33 -3.79 -13.09
C PHE A 56 -6.98 -5.28 -12.95
N GLY A 57 -6.77 -5.96 -14.06
CA GLY A 57 -6.43 -7.38 -14.15
C GLY A 57 -7.60 -8.34 -13.91
N PHE A 58 -8.80 -7.85 -13.57
CA PHE A 58 -9.95 -8.72 -13.30
C PHE A 58 -10.37 -9.53 -14.53
N LYS A 59 -10.28 -8.95 -15.74
CA LYS A 59 -10.60 -9.67 -16.99
C LYS A 59 -9.62 -10.80 -17.32
N GLU A 60 -8.36 -10.65 -16.92
CA GLU A 60 -7.32 -11.66 -17.14
C GLU A 60 -7.27 -12.71 -16.02
N GLY A 61 -8.18 -12.61 -15.04
CA GLY A 61 -8.17 -13.45 -13.85
C GLY A 61 -7.00 -13.16 -12.89
N LYS A 62 -6.36 -12.00 -13.03
CA LYS A 62 -5.23 -11.54 -12.22
C LYS A 62 -5.57 -10.23 -11.51
N PRO A 63 -6.56 -10.23 -10.60
CA PRO A 63 -7.09 -9.00 -10.03
C PRO A 63 -6.03 -8.21 -9.27
N CYS A 64 -6.11 -6.90 -9.38
CA CYS A 64 -5.33 -5.95 -8.61
C CYS A 64 -6.17 -5.34 -7.47
N LEU A 65 -5.62 -5.32 -6.26
CA LEU A 65 -6.16 -4.59 -5.12
C LEU A 65 -5.25 -3.41 -4.78
N ILE A 66 -5.81 -2.20 -4.76
CA ILE A 66 -5.09 -1.00 -4.32
C ILE A 66 -5.32 -0.81 -2.83
N VAL A 67 -4.24 -0.83 -2.07
CA VAL A 67 -4.25 -0.71 -0.62
C VAL A 67 -3.71 0.64 -0.18
N LYS A 68 -4.30 1.19 0.88
CA LYS A 68 -3.93 2.49 1.47
C LYS A 68 -3.94 2.39 2.98
N LEU A 69 -3.08 3.18 3.62
CA LEU A 69 -3.15 3.39 5.07
C LEU A 69 -4.07 4.56 5.39
N ASN A 70 -4.76 4.47 6.53
CA ASN A 70 -5.59 5.54 7.04
C ASN A 70 -4.73 6.76 7.39
N ARG A 71 -5.25 7.95 7.07
CA ARG A 71 -4.56 9.21 7.36
C ARG A 71 -4.77 9.57 8.84
N ILE A 72 -3.70 9.52 9.62
CA ILE A 72 -3.67 9.94 11.02
C ILE A 72 -2.70 11.11 11.16
N VAL A 73 -3.14 12.20 11.77
CA VAL A 73 -2.32 13.41 11.96
C VAL A 73 -1.15 13.08 12.89
N ASN A 74 0.05 13.54 12.55
CA ASN A 74 1.29 13.31 13.31
C ASN A 74 1.70 11.84 13.46
N PHE A 75 1.09 10.92 12.70
CA PHE A 75 1.47 9.52 12.75
C PHE A 75 2.76 9.26 11.96
N ARG A 76 3.71 8.58 12.60
CA ARG A 76 5.00 8.19 12.02
C ARG A 76 5.12 6.66 12.05
N PRO A 77 4.80 5.95 10.96
CA PRO A 77 4.87 4.50 10.90
C PRO A 77 6.29 4.01 11.07
N ARG A 78 6.54 3.06 11.97
CA ARG A 78 7.86 2.50 12.22
C ARG A 78 7.95 1.13 11.55
N PRO A 79 8.81 0.94 10.53
CA PRO A 79 9.04 -0.38 9.96
C PRO A 79 9.44 -1.38 11.05
N PRO A 80 9.11 -2.67 10.89
CA PRO A 80 9.43 -3.70 11.86
C PRO A 80 10.96 -3.84 12.01
N SER A 81 11.43 -4.01 13.26
CA SER A 81 12.86 -4.20 13.57
C SER A 81 13.37 -5.62 13.31
N SER A 82 12.47 -6.60 13.15
CA SER A 82 12.81 -7.98 12.80
C SER A 82 11.81 -8.59 11.82
N ASN A 83 12.27 -9.62 11.10
CA ASN A 83 11.45 -10.39 10.15
C ASN A 83 10.60 -11.46 10.83
N GLU A 84 10.74 -11.68 12.14
CA GLU A 84 10.15 -12.82 12.87
C GLU A 84 8.62 -12.83 12.83
N SER A 85 8.00 -11.65 12.83
CA SER A 85 6.53 -11.50 12.78
C SER A 85 5.95 -11.48 11.36
N ILE A 86 6.81 -11.50 10.34
CA ILE A 86 6.43 -11.31 8.94
C ILE A 86 6.47 -12.67 8.23
N PRO A 87 5.43 -13.03 7.45
CA PRO A 87 5.44 -14.24 6.64
C PRO A 87 6.63 -14.29 5.68
N GLU A 88 7.22 -15.46 5.46
CA GLU A 88 8.45 -15.66 4.66
C GLU A 88 8.39 -14.98 3.27
N GLY A 89 7.26 -15.06 2.56
CA GLY A 89 7.04 -14.39 1.27
C GLY A 89 6.94 -12.86 1.31
N ALA A 90 6.95 -12.27 2.51
CA ALA A 90 6.99 -10.83 2.76
C ALA A 90 8.24 -10.39 3.53
N GLN A 91 9.07 -11.30 4.02
CA GLN A 91 10.31 -10.97 4.76
C GLN A 91 11.36 -10.28 3.88
N THR A 92 11.43 -10.62 2.59
CA THR A 92 12.31 -9.97 1.62
C THR A 92 11.96 -8.51 1.33
N LYS A 93 10.80 -8.04 1.82
CA LYS A 93 10.27 -6.68 1.60
C LYS A 93 10.56 -5.71 2.75
N VAL A 94 11.20 -6.17 3.82
CA VAL A 94 11.57 -5.29 4.93
C VAL A 94 12.76 -4.42 4.50
N GLN A 95 12.49 -3.14 4.29
CA GLN A 95 13.49 -2.13 3.95
C GLN A 95 13.48 -1.03 5.02
N PRO A 96 14.64 -0.39 5.30
CA PRO A 96 14.78 0.55 6.41
C PRO A 96 13.87 1.79 6.36
N ASN A 97 13.16 2.05 5.27
CA ASN A 97 12.23 3.19 5.14
C ASN A 97 10.87 2.80 4.53
N VAL A 98 10.47 1.53 4.65
CA VAL A 98 9.23 1.03 4.05
C VAL A 98 8.51 0.15 5.04
N MET A 99 7.23 0.42 5.30
CA MET A 99 6.39 -0.57 5.95
C MET A 99 5.87 -1.59 4.94
N PRO A 100 6.17 -2.89 5.12
CA PRO A 100 5.72 -3.91 4.18
C PRO A 100 4.27 -4.31 4.49
N PRO A 101 3.45 -4.54 3.47
CA PRO A 101 2.25 -5.36 3.61
C PRO A 101 2.57 -6.85 3.42
N SER A 102 1.69 -7.71 3.92
CA SER A 102 1.59 -9.09 3.48
C SER A 102 0.13 -9.45 3.25
N SER A 103 -0.14 -10.16 2.17
CA SER A 103 -1.38 -10.92 2.00
C SER A 103 -1.17 -12.34 2.54
N ARG A 104 -2.09 -12.84 3.35
CA ARG A 104 -2.17 -14.23 3.76
C ARG A 104 -3.53 -14.79 3.36
N GLU A 105 -3.52 -16.00 2.84
CA GLU A 105 -4.74 -16.76 2.61
C GLU A 105 -5.10 -17.52 3.90
N GLU A 106 -6.37 -17.50 4.29
CA GLU A 106 -6.88 -18.40 5.34
C GLU A 106 -6.87 -19.87 4.86
N ASP A 107 -7.12 -20.09 3.56
CA ASP A 107 -7.17 -21.39 2.89
C ASP A 107 -5.84 -21.73 2.21
N ALA A 108 -4.76 -21.94 2.97
CA ALA A 108 -3.40 -22.19 2.47
C ALA A 108 -3.37 -23.19 1.27
N GLY A 109 -3.34 -22.67 0.04
CA GLY A 109 -3.26 -23.47 -1.18
C GLY A 109 -4.03 -22.98 -2.41
N LYS A 110 -4.87 -21.93 -2.32
CA LYS A 110 -5.60 -21.40 -3.50
C LYS A 110 -5.03 -20.08 -4.02
N MET A 111 -4.06 -19.50 -3.31
CA MET A 111 -3.31 -18.32 -3.70
C MET A 111 -1.84 -18.68 -3.90
N GLY A 112 -1.33 -18.40 -5.10
CA GLY A 112 0.09 -18.52 -5.44
C GLY A 112 0.82 -17.18 -5.31
N GLU A 113 1.57 -16.82 -6.35
CA GLU A 113 2.38 -15.60 -6.36
C GLU A 113 1.54 -14.32 -6.28
N VAL A 114 1.94 -13.41 -5.38
CA VAL A 114 1.41 -12.05 -5.28
C VAL A 114 2.53 -11.07 -5.61
N LYS A 115 2.28 -10.17 -6.57
CA LYS A 115 3.19 -9.09 -6.94
C LYS A 115 2.76 -7.78 -6.31
N TYR A 116 3.74 -6.97 -5.93
CA TYR A 116 3.54 -5.74 -5.15
C TYR A 116 4.04 -4.58 -6.01
N TYR A 117 3.23 -3.54 -6.19
CA TYR A 117 3.58 -2.39 -7.00
C TYR A 117 3.45 -1.10 -6.21
N GLY A 118 4.51 -0.32 -6.22
CA GLY A 118 4.62 0.94 -5.50
C GLY A 118 6.09 1.26 -5.23
N ILE A 119 6.36 2.47 -4.73
CA ILE A 119 7.71 2.84 -4.31
C ILE A 119 8.14 1.91 -3.17
N GLY A 120 9.23 1.16 -3.40
CA GLY A 120 9.77 0.19 -2.44
C GLY A 120 8.82 -0.97 -2.11
N GLU A 121 7.78 -1.22 -2.93
CA GLU A 121 6.80 -2.30 -2.71
C GLU A 121 6.07 -2.24 -1.35
N GLY A 122 5.94 -1.03 -0.78
CA GLY A 122 5.27 -0.83 0.50
C GLY A 122 4.87 0.63 0.74
N PHE A 123 4.87 1.03 2.01
CA PHE A 123 4.56 2.40 2.41
C PHE A 123 5.84 3.15 2.83
N PRO A 124 6.44 3.97 1.93
CA PRO A 124 7.65 4.74 2.22
C PRO A 124 7.42 5.87 3.24
N LEU A 125 8.39 6.07 4.14
CA LEU A 125 8.28 6.99 5.28
C LEU A 125 8.21 8.47 4.89
N GLN A 126 8.77 8.87 3.74
CA GLN A 126 8.77 10.25 3.23
C GLN A 126 7.39 10.92 3.09
N TYR A 127 6.30 10.15 3.03
CA TYR A 127 4.93 10.68 2.96
C TYR A 127 4.38 11.07 4.34
N TYR A 128 4.99 10.56 5.41
CA TYR A 128 4.59 10.79 6.79
C TYR A 128 5.32 11.99 7.39
N PRO A 129 4.70 12.69 8.36
CA PRO A 129 3.47 12.33 9.06
C PRO A 129 2.15 12.96 8.54
N TYR A 130 2.17 13.61 7.38
CA TYR A 130 1.05 14.47 6.96
C TYR A 130 0.21 13.89 5.82
N TYR A 131 0.82 13.05 4.98
CA TYR A 131 0.23 12.53 3.77
C TYR A 131 0.26 11.01 3.73
N TYR A 132 -0.61 10.44 2.92
CA TYR A 132 -0.75 9.00 2.76
C TYR A 132 -0.29 8.58 1.37
N LYS A 133 0.13 7.33 1.28
CA LYS A 133 0.55 6.66 0.05
C LYS A 133 -0.37 5.46 -0.19
N ALA A 134 -0.56 5.12 -1.46
CA ALA A 134 -1.20 3.89 -1.88
C ALA A 134 -0.20 3.00 -2.63
N MET A 135 -0.48 1.71 -2.64
CA MET A 135 0.25 0.70 -3.41
C MET A 135 -0.73 -0.36 -3.94
N ALA A 136 -0.29 -1.22 -4.84
CA ALA A 136 -1.12 -2.27 -5.42
C ALA A 136 -0.57 -3.66 -5.15
N LEU A 137 -1.49 -4.61 -5.01
CA LEU A 137 -1.27 -6.04 -4.88
C LEU A 137 -1.91 -6.71 -6.10
N GLN A 138 -1.14 -7.44 -6.89
CA GLN A 138 -1.66 -8.24 -8.01
C GLN A 138 -1.52 -9.71 -7.69
N PHE A 139 -2.65 -10.41 -7.74
CA PHE A 139 -2.69 -11.85 -7.54
C PHE A 139 -2.48 -12.52 -8.89
N VAL A 140 -1.30 -13.10 -9.10
CA VAL A 140 -0.89 -13.61 -10.43
C VAL A 140 -1.36 -15.04 -10.67
N ASN A 141 -1.43 -15.83 -9.59
CA ASN A 141 -1.87 -17.21 -9.63
C ASN A 141 -2.95 -17.44 -8.56
N LEU A 142 -4.18 -17.64 -9.00
CA LEU A 142 -5.35 -17.85 -8.17
C LEU A 142 -6.15 -19.05 -8.67
N THR A 143 -6.71 -19.81 -7.74
CA THR A 143 -7.69 -20.85 -8.09
C THR A 143 -9.00 -20.22 -8.52
N MET A 144 -9.38 -20.46 -9.78
CA MET A 144 -10.62 -19.95 -10.37
C MET A 144 -11.87 -20.66 -9.82
N ASN A 145 -13.02 -20.02 -10.00
CA ASN A 145 -14.36 -20.51 -9.63
C ASN A 145 -14.49 -20.91 -8.16
N THR A 146 -13.67 -20.34 -7.29
CA THR A 146 -13.67 -20.61 -5.85
C THR A 146 -13.70 -19.29 -5.10
N GLU A 147 -14.44 -19.23 -3.99
CA GLU A 147 -14.39 -18.07 -3.08
C GLU A 147 -13.01 -18.01 -2.42
N LEU A 148 -12.32 -16.89 -2.64
CA LEU A 148 -11.02 -16.59 -2.03
C LEU A 148 -11.23 -15.62 -0.88
N ARG A 149 -10.54 -15.88 0.24
CA ARG A 149 -10.53 -15.02 1.42
C ARG A 149 -9.10 -14.59 1.70
N ILE A 150 -8.84 -13.31 1.50
CA ILE A 150 -7.51 -12.73 1.57
C ILE A 150 -7.47 -11.74 2.72
N GLU A 151 -6.62 -12.01 3.71
CA GLU A 151 -6.30 -11.07 4.78
C GLU A 151 -5.01 -10.35 4.38
N CYS A 152 -5.08 -9.02 4.30
CA CYS A 152 -3.91 -8.19 4.08
C CYS A 152 -3.56 -7.47 5.38
N ARG A 153 -2.30 -7.57 5.81
CA ARG A 153 -1.79 -6.93 7.03
C ARG A 153 -0.70 -5.92 6.68
N ALA A 154 -0.69 -4.78 7.36
CA ALA A 154 0.45 -3.88 7.39
C ALA A 154 1.33 -4.24 8.61
N TYR A 155 2.65 -4.29 8.44
CA TYR A 155 3.58 -4.61 9.52
C TYR A 155 4.39 -3.37 9.92
N GLY A 156 4.45 -3.11 11.22
CA GLY A 156 5.23 -2.03 11.80
C GLY A 156 5.15 -2.05 13.32
N GLU A 157 6.16 -1.52 14.00
CA GLU A 157 6.25 -1.55 15.48
C GLU A 157 5.09 -0.83 16.17
N ASN A 158 4.50 0.15 15.49
CA ASN A 158 3.38 0.94 15.98
C ASN A 158 2.09 0.75 15.17
N ILE A 159 1.94 -0.43 14.54
CA ILE A 159 0.70 -0.86 13.90
C ILE A 159 0.03 -1.91 14.79
N GLY A 160 -1.08 -1.51 15.41
CA GLY A 160 -1.91 -2.41 16.23
C GLY A 160 -2.89 -3.20 15.38
N TYR A 161 -3.36 -4.31 15.93
CA TYR A 161 -4.46 -5.13 15.40
C TYR A 161 -5.55 -5.28 16.45
N SER A 162 -6.79 -5.46 16.01
CA SER A 162 -7.94 -5.64 16.90
C SER A 162 -8.86 -6.73 16.39
N GLU A 163 -9.33 -7.58 17.32
CA GLU A 163 -10.37 -8.57 17.03
C GLU A 163 -11.75 -7.93 16.87
N LYS A 164 -11.96 -6.75 17.49
CA LYS A 164 -13.22 -6.00 17.37
C LYS A 164 -13.26 -5.16 16.10
N ASP A 165 -12.15 -4.49 15.77
CA ASP A 165 -12.01 -3.70 14.56
C ASP A 165 -11.17 -4.45 13.53
N LYS A 166 -11.87 -5.12 12.60
CA LYS A 166 -11.27 -5.91 11.52
C LYS A 166 -10.46 -5.08 10.53
N PHE A 167 -10.54 -3.75 10.59
CA PHE A 167 -9.80 -2.85 9.71
C PHE A 167 -8.60 -2.17 10.40
N GLN A 168 -8.35 -2.48 11.69
CA GLN A 168 -7.20 -1.95 12.41
C GLN A 168 -5.94 -2.73 12.04
N GLY A 169 -5.05 -2.11 11.27
CA GLY A 169 -3.75 -2.68 10.85
C GLY A 169 -3.85 -3.78 9.79
N LYS A 170 -5.07 -4.26 9.49
CA LYS A 170 -5.36 -5.30 8.52
C LYS A 170 -6.66 -5.03 7.78
N PHE A 171 -6.95 -5.76 6.72
CA PHE A 171 -8.27 -5.81 6.09
C PHE A 171 -8.49 -7.16 5.42
N ASP A 172 -9.73 -7.62 5.39
CA ASP A 172 -10.15 -8.86 4.74
C ASP A 172 -10.96 -8.55 3.48
N VAL A 173 -10.65 -9.24 2.38
CA VAL A 173 -11.45 -9.18 1.14
C VAL A 173 -11.86 -10.58 0.75
N LYS A 174 -13.11 -10.68 0.30
CA LYS A 174 -13.67 -11.90 -0.27
C LYS A 174 -14.04 -11.63 -1.72
N PHE A 175 -13.51 -12.42 -2.63
CA PHE A 175 -13.89 -12.35 -4.03
C PHE A 175 -13.76 -13.72 -4.70
N THR A 176 -14.51 -13.91 -5.78
CA THR A 176 -14.46 -15.10 -6.62
C THR A 176 -14.08 -14.64 -8.02
N VAL A 177 -13.03 -15.23 -8.59
CA VAL A 177 -12.67 -15.03 -9.98
C VAL A 177 -13.28 -16.17 -10.79
N THR A 178 -14.18 -15.86 -11.71
CA THR A 178 -14.87 -16.87 -12.53
C THR A 178 -14.26 -16.99 -13.91
N ASN A 179 -14.18 -18.20 -14.45
CA ASN A 179 -13.93 -18.37 -15.88
C ASN A 179 -15.21 -17.97 -16.63
N LEU A 180 -15.10 -17.08 -17.61
CA LEU A 180 -16.19 -16.75 -18.53
C LEU A 180 -16.50 -17.94 -19.45
#